data_AF-A0A4Q3U250-F1
#
_entry.id   AF-A0A4Q3U250-F1
#
_cell.length_a   1.000
_cell.length_b   1.000
_cell.length_c   1.000
_cell.angle_alpha   90.00
_cell.angle_beta   90.00
_cell.angle_gamma   90.00
#
_symmetry.space_group_name_H-M   'P 1'
#
loop_
_entity.id
_entity.type
_entity.pdbx_description
1 polymer ?
#
loop_
_entity_poly.entity_id
_entity_poly.type
_entity_poly.pdbx_seq_one_letter_code
_entity_poly.pdbx_strand_id
1 'polypeptide(L)'
;MRLLATSVAIAMLATAAVAAPPDHNLYQGVWQYRFGKQPDQAKPDYTPATDALLKARQAARPASYVRSAANMLCLPRGGPGLFTIRSPFTIMGGFGRIVFTFETEGSNQPRTVYMREKAQPENIYPSFNGHSIGRWDGQALVVDTVGFLERGVFPGGVPVTETSHLTERFSWSEGGKVMTADLLIEDPKTLAKPY
;
A
#
# COMPACT_ATOMS: atom_id res chain seq x y z
N MET A 1 63.49 15.70 -18.91
CA MET A 1 62.44 16.06 -17.94
C MET A 1 61.13 15.45 -18.43
N ARG A 2 60.62 14.38 -17.79
CA ARG A 2 59.39 13.69 -18.19
C ARG A 2 58.27 14.14 -17.24
N LEU A 3 57.23 14.78 -17.76
CA LEU A 3 56.05 15.21 -17.00
C LEU A 3 54.98 14.10 -17.04
N LEU A 4 54.59 13.61 -15.87
CA LEU A 4 53.46 12.72 -15.66
C LEU A 4 52.19 13.57 -15.55
N ALA A 5 51.26 13.44 -16.50
CA ALA A 5 49.93 14.01 -16.41
C ALA A 5 49.04 13.08 -15.57
N THR A 6 48.74 13.48 -14.34
CA THR A 6 47.70 12.86 -13.50
C THR A 6 46.32 13.31 -14.01
N SER A 7 45.66 12.43 -14.77
CA SER A 7 44.24 12.59 -15.08
C SER A 7 43.40 12.31 -13.84
N VAL A 8 42.70 13.33 -13.33
CA VAL A 8 41.65 13.17 -12.33
C VAL A 8 40.38 12.75 -13.06
N ALA A 9 39.98 11.49 -12.89
CA ALA A 9 38.68 11.01 -13.36
C ALA A 9 37.60 11.51 -12.40
N ILE A 10 36.84 12.53 -12.82
CA ILE A 10 35.62 12.96 -12.12
C ILE A 10 34.56 11.90 -12.40
N ALA A 11 34.29 11.05 -11.42
CA ALA A 11 33.15 10.14 -11.46
C ALA A 11 31.86 10.98 -11.44
N MET A 12 31.21 11.13 -12.59
CA MET A 12 29.86 11.66 -12.66
C MET A 12 28.93 10.67 -11.94
N LEU A 13 28.52 10.99 -10.73
CA LEU A 13 27.38 10.36 -10.08
C LEU A 13 26.15 10.67 -10.95
N ALA A 14 25.71 9.68 -11.72
CA ALA A 14 24.45 9.75 -12.43
C ALA A 14 23.33 9.85 -11.38
N THR A 15 22.86 11.07 -11.12
CA THR A 15 21.59 11.27 -10.43
C THR A 15 20.51 10.65 -11.30
N ALA A 16 20.01 9.47 -10.92
CA ALA A 16 18.80 8.91 -11.51
C ALA A 16 17.72 9.99 -11.41
N ALA A 17 17.31 10.54 -12.56
CA ALA A 17 16.27 11.55 -12.61
C ALA A 17 15.00 10.94 -12.02
N VAL A 18 14.38 11.64 -11.07
CA VAL A 18 13.08 11.25 -10.55
C VAL A 18 12.12 11.27 -11.73
N ALA A 19 11.56 10.12 -12.09
CA ALA A 19 10.64 10.02 -13.21
C ALA A 19 9.49 11.02 -13.00
N ALA A 20 9.27 11.88 -14.00
CA ALA A 20 8.14 12.80 -13.98
C ALA A 20 6.83 12.00 -13.89
N PRO A 21 5.80 12.51 -13.18
CA PRO A 21 4.51 11.85 -13.16
C PRO A 21 3.95 11.72 -14.59
N PRO A 22 3.18 10.67 -14.89
CA PRO A 22 2.42 10.59 -16.13
C PRO A 22 1.38 11.73 -16.19
N ASP A 23 0.73 11.86 -17.34
CA ASP A 23 -0.42 12.78 -17.49
C ASP A 23 -1.39 12.60 -16.32
N HIS A 24 -1.74 13.71 -15.65
CA HIS A 24 -2.63 13.67 -14.50
C HIS A 24 -4.00 13.07 -14.85
N ASN A 25 -4.43 13.19 -16.10
CA ASN A 25 -5.71 12.64 -16.56
C ASN A 25 -5.74 11.11 -16.54
N LEU A 26 -4.58 10.45 -16.47
CA LEU A 26 -4.49 9.00 -16.38
C LEU A 26 -4.96 8.46 -15.02
N TYR A 27 -4.68 9.21 -13.95
CA TYR A 27 -4.82 8.69 -12.58
C TYR A 27 -5.61 9.58 -11.62
N GLN A 28 -5.67 10.90 -11.83
CA GLN A 28 -6.42 11.79 -10.95
C GLN A 28 -7.91 11.75 -11.27
N GLY A 29 -8.73 12.03 -10.25
CA GLY A 29 -10.19 12.07 -10.38
C GLY A 29 -10.89 11.11 -9.43
N VAL A 30 -12.16 10.84 -9.72
CA VAL A 30 -13.02 9.98 -8.91
C VAL A 30 -12.99 8.56 -9.48
N TRP A 31 -12.69 7.61 -8.60
CA TRP A 31 -12.56 6.19 -8.90
C TRP A 31 -13.57 5.41 -8.08
N GLN A 32 -14.01 4.27 -8.60
CA GLN A 32 -14.91 3.39 -7.90
C GLN A 32 -14.42 1.95 -8.01
N TYR A 33 -14.52 1.21 -6.90
CA TYR A 33 -14.25 -0.21 -6.90
C TYR A 33 -15.20 -0.94 -7.87
N ARG A 34 -14.64 -1.64 -8.86
CA ARG A 34 -15.42 -2.41 -9.83
C ARG A 34 -15.83 -3.74 -9.23
N PHE A 35 -17.13 -3.95 -9.08
CA PHE A 35 -17.69 -5.23 -8.69
C PHE A 35 -17.51 -6.26 -9.81
N GLY A 36 -16.98 -7.43 -9.49
CA GLY A 36 -16.74 -8.50 -10.45
C GLY A 36 -15.92 -9.63 -9.84
N LYS A 37 -15.63 -10.66 -10.65
CA LYS A 37 -14.69 -11.71 -10.26
C LYS A 37 -13.31 -11.07 -10.11
N GLN A 38 -12.80 -11.00 -8.89
CA GLN A 38 -11.40 -10.67 -8.64
C GLN A 38 -10.52 -11.76 -9.25
N PRO A 39 -9.31 -11.43 -9.73
CA PRO A 39 -8.34 -12.44 -10.13
C PRO A 39 -8.18 -13.48 -9.02
N ASP A 40 -7.98 -14.74 -9.40
CA ASP A 40 -7.77 -15.79 -8.40
C ASP A 40 -6.49 -15.44 -7.62
N GLN A 41 -6.66 -15.17 -6.33
CA GLN A 41 -5.56 -14.80 -5.44
C GLN A 41 -4.87 -16.07 -4.97
N ALA A 42 -3.53 -16.05 -4.92
CA ALA A 42 -2.79 -17.11 -4.26
C ALA A 42 -3.23 -17.21 -2.79
N LYS A 43 -3.02 -18.36 -2.16
CA LYS A 43 -3.25 -18.48 -0.71
C LYS A 43 -1.98 -18.05 0.01
N PRO A 44 -2.06 -17.17 1.01
CA PRO A 44 -0.90 -16.84 1.83
C PRO A 44 -0.38 -18.09 2.55
N ASP A 45 0.94 -18.17 2.69
CA ASP A 45 1.63 -19.21 3.43
C ASP A 45 1.86 -18.69 4.85
N TYR A 46 1.02 -19.11 5.80
CA TYR A 46 1.03 -18.58 7.16
C TYR A 46 2.07 -19.26 8.05
N THR A 47 2.57 -18.53 9.05
CA THR A 47 3.30 -19.14 10.15
C THR A 47 2.39 -20.08 10.95
N PRO A 48 2.91 -21.14 11.60
CA PRO A 48 2.09 -22.02 12.44
C PRO A 48 1.32 -21.28 13.54
N ALA A 49 1.90 -20.21 14.07
CA ALA A 49 1.25 -19.35 15.06
C ALA A 49 0.04 -18.61 14.46
N THR A 50 0.17 -18.13 13.23
CA THR A 50 -0.91 -17.44 12.52
C THR A 50 -2.01 -18.40 12.11
N ASP A 51 -1.68 -19.61 11.66
CA ASP A 51 -2.67 -20.66 11.40
C ASP A 51 -3.48 -20.99 12.67
N ALA A 52 -2.81 -21.15 13.82
CA ALA A 52 -3.49 -21.38 15.09
C ALA A 52 -4.43 -20.23 15.47
N LEU A 53 -3.99 -18.99 15.29
CA LEU A 53 -4.80 -17.78 15.53
C LEU A 53 -6.04 -17.74 14.63
N LEU A 54 -5.88 -17.98 13.33
CA LEU A 54 -6.98 -17.95 12.37
C LEU A 54 -8.00 -19.06 12.65
N LYS A 55 -7.52 -20.27 12.97
CA LYS A 55 -8.38 -21.39 13.37
C LYS A 55 -9.18 -21.08 14.64
N ALA A 56 -8.55 -20.48 15.65
CA ALA A 56 -9.22 -20.06 16.88
C ALA A 56 -10.30 -18.99 16.59
N ARG A 57 -9.98 -17.98 15.76
CA ARG A 57 -10.95 -16.95 15.33
C ARG A 57 -12.12 -17.57 14.56
N GLN A 58 -11.88 -18.53 13.69
CA GLN A 58 -12.92 -19.22 12.93
C GLN A 58 -13.84 -20.04 13.85
N ALA A 59 -13.29 -20.76 14.83
CA ALA A 59 -14.08 -21.53 15.80
C ALA A 59 -14.97 -20.64 16.68
N ALA A 60 -14.56 -19.39 16.93
CA ALA A 60 -15.34 -18.42 17.71
C ALA A 60 -16.48 -17.72 16.93
N ARG A 61 -16.47 -17.78 15.59
CA ARG A 61 -17.48 -17.11 14.73
C ARG A 61 -18.95 -17.55 14.92
N PRO A 62 -19.30 -18.85 15.03
CA PRO A 62 -20.70 -19.25 15.15
C PRO A 62 -21.39 -18.82 16.45
N ALA A 63 -20.65 -18.27 17.42
CA ALA A 63 -21.20 -17.87 18.72
C ALA A 63 -21.88 -16.48 18.73
N SER A 64 -21.83 -15.67 17.67
CA SER A 64 -22.47 -14.35 17.66
C SER A 64 -22.62 -13.70 16.27
N TYR A 65 -23.70 -12.93 16.06
CA TYR A 65 -23.91 -12.05 14.89
C TYR A 65 -22.96 -10.85 15.01
N VAL A 66 -21.68 -11.05 14.79
CA VAL A 66 -20.66 -10.00 14.99
C VAL A 66 -20.31 -9.43 13.63
N ARG A 67 -20.94 -8.28 13.32
CA ARG A 67 -20.18 -7.19 12.66
C ARG A 67 -18.84 -7.15 13.38
N SER A 68 -17.72 -7.37 12.68
CA SER A 68 -16.40 -7.54 13.32
C SER A 68 -16.18 -6.51 14.44
N ALA A 69 -15.49 -6.86 15.53
CA ALA A 69 -15.23 -5.90 16.62
C ALA A 69 -14.68 -4.56 16.10
N ALA A 70 -13.89 -4.60 15.02
CA ALA A 70 -13.44 -3.41 14.30
C ALA A 70 -14.58 -2.55 13.73
N ASN A 71 -15.61 -3.16 13.13
CA ASN A 71 -16.78 -2.44 12.62
C ASN A 71 -17.63 -1.83 13.76
N MET A 72 -17.82 -2.55 14.87
CA MET A 72 -18.58 -2.02 16.02
C MET A 72 -17.87 -0.85 16.73
N LEU A 73 -16.54 -0.85 16.69
CA LEU A 73 -15.70 0.21 17.26
C LEU A 73 -15.41 1.34 16.25
N CYS A 74 -16.02 1.33 15.06
CA CYS A 74 -15.76 2.28 13.98
C CYS A 74 -14.27 2.45 13.65
N LEU A 75 -13.50 1.35 13.78
CA LEU A 75 -12.06 1.39 13.48
C LEU A 75 -11.86 1.48 11.96
N PRO A 76 -10.92 2.32 11.49
CA PRO A 76 -10.55 2.38 10.09
C PRO A 76 -10.17 1.00 9.54
N ARG A 77 -10.48 0.77 8.27
CA ARG A 77 -10.08 -0.47 7.58
C ARG A 77 -8.57 -0.52 7.34
N GLY A 78 -7.94 0.64 7.16
CA GLY A 78 -6.52 0.76 6.83
C GLY A 78 -6.21 0.52 5.35
N GLY A 79 -5.03 0.96 4.91
CA GLY A 79 -4.49 0.65 3.60
C GLY A 79 -3.96 -0.81 3.55
N PRO A 80 -4.14 -1.56 2.44
CA PRO A 80 -4.85 -1.23 1.20
C PRO A 80 -6.35 -1.57 1.28
N GLY A 81 -6.84 -2.03 2.42
CA GLY A 81 -8.24 -2.42 2.59
C GLY A 81 -9.23 -1.31 2.22
N LEU A 82 -8.86 -0.04 2.36
CA LEU A 82 -9.61 1.11 1.87
C LEU A 82 -10.05 1.00 0.40
N PHE A 83 -9.24 0.41 -0.49
CA PHE A 83 -9.60 0.22 -1.91
C PHE A 83 -10.71 -0.79 -2.14
N THR A 84 -11.07 -1.57 -1.12
CA THR A 84 -12.21 -2.53 -1.17
C THR A 84 -13.50 -1.92 -0.63
N ILE A 85 -13.50 -0.64 -0.29
CA ILE A 85 -14.70 0.10 0.07
C ILE A 85 -15.53 0.36 -1.20
N ARG A 86 -16.85 0.26 -1.06
CA ARG A 86 -17.79 0.32 -2.19
C ARG A 86 -18.07 1.74 -2.67
N SER A 87 -17.86 2.73 -1.80
CA SER A 87 -17.99 4.13 -2.13
C SER A 87 -16.90 4.56 -3.11
N PRO A 88 -17.16 5.56 -3.96
CA PRO A 88 -16.12 6.20 -4.73
C PRO A 88 -15.01 6.77 -3.82
N PHE A 89 -13.82 6.89 -4.37
CA PHE A 89 -12.70 7.57 -3.74
C PHE A 89 -12.04 8.50 -4.75
N THR A 90 -11.40 9.56 -4.27
CA THR A 90 -10.72 10.52 -5.14
C THR A 90 -9.21 10.32 -5.06
N ILE A 91 -8.54 10.35 -6.22
CA ILE A 91 -7.09 10.46 -6.31
C ILE A 91 -6.74 11.89 -6.68
N MET A 92 -5.95 12.54 -5.83
CA MET A 92 -5.42 13.88 -6.07
C MET A 92 -3.90 13.83 -6.07
N GLY A 93 -3.27 14.35 -7.13
CA GLY A 93 -1.83 14.44 -7.26
C GLY A 93 -1.38 15.89 -7.30
N GLY A 94 -0.32 16.22 -6.58
CA GLY A 94 0.23 17.57 -6.55
C GLY A 94 1.11 17.82 -5.35
N PHE A 95 1.91 18.89 -5.39
CA PHE A 95 2.75 19.33 -4.26
C PHE A 95 3.67 18.24 -3.68
N GLY A 96 4.10 17.27 -4.51
CA GLY A 96 4.92 16.15 -4.06
C GLY A 96 4.17 15.06 -3.30
N ARG A 97 2.84 14.97 -3.46
CA ARG A 97 1.99 13.96 -2.84
C ARG A 97 0.99 13.38 -3.83
N ILE A 98 0.59 12.15 -3.56
CA ILE A 98 -0.64 11.56 -4.10
C ILE A 98 -1.52 11.24 -2.90
N VAL A 99 -2.77 11.70 -2.91
CA VAL A 99 -3.73 11.48 -1.83
C VAL A 99 -4.90 10.69 -2.36
N PHE A 100 -5.13 9.52 -1.76
CA PHE A 100 -6.34 8.75 -1.94
C PHE A 100 -7.31 9.11 -0.83
N THR A 101 -8.47 9.70 -1.16
CA THR A 101 -9.49 10.08 -0.19
C THR A 101 -10.70 9.19 -0.35
N PHE A 102 -10.97 8.36 0.65
CA PHE A 102 -12.09 7.43 0.65
C PHE A 102 -13.25 8.00 1.45
N GLU A 103 -14.45 7.97 0.87
CA GLU A 103 -15.67 8.30 1.59
C GLU A 103 -16.16 7.09 2.38
N THR A 104 -16.15 7.19 3.71
CA THR A 104 -16.62 6.13 4.60
C THR A 104 -17.76 6.63 5.49
N GLU A 105 -18.57 5.72 6.03
CA GLU A 105 -19.76 6.03 6.85
C GLU A 105 -19.39 6.84 8.12
N GLY A 106 -19.30 8.17 7.97
CA GLY A 106 -19.06 9.14 9.05
C GLY A 106 -17.69 9.83 9.04
N SER A 107 -16.74 9.45 8.18
CA SER A 107 -15.47 10.19 8.02
C SER A 107 -14.78 9.92 6.68
N ASN A 108 -14.16 10.95 6.11
CA ASN A 108 -13.23 10.76 5.00
C ASN A 108 -11.92 10.20 5.54
N GLN A 109 -11.42 9.12 4.93
CA GLN A 109 -10.16 8.48 5.32
C GLN A 109 -9.09 8.79 4.27
N PRO A 110 -8.30 9.87 4.44
CA PRO A 110 -7.21 10.17 3.53
C PRO A 110 -6.04 9.22 3.76
N ARG A 111 -5.48 8.71 2.67
CA ARG A 111 -4.18 8.06 2.63
C ARG A 111 -3.25 8.91 1.78
N THR A 112 -2.16 9.37 2.38
CA THR A 112 -1.15 10.19 1.70
C THR A 112 0.03 9.33 1.30
N VAL A 113 0.45 9.44 0.06
CA VAL A 113 1.70 8.91 -0.48
C VAL A 113 2.65 10.07 -0.71
N TYR A 114 3.80 10.05 -0.02
CA TYR A 114 4.84 11.07 -0.12
C TYR A 114 5.76 10.76 -1.30
N MET A 115 5.72 11.60 -2.33
CA MET A 115 6.43 11.37 -3.60
C MET A 115 7.85 11.94 -3.62
N ARG A 116 8.22 12.73 -2.61
CA ARG A 116 9.53 13.40 -2.49
C ARG A 116 10.46 12.72 -1.50
N GLU A 117 9.93 11.80 -0.70
CA GLU A 117 10.70 11.04 0.28
C GLU A 117 11.43 9.90 -0.44
N LYS A 118 12.73 9.76 -0.15
CA LYS A 118 13.58 8.74 -0.77
C LYS A 118 13.70 7.47 0.08
N ALA A 119 13.36 7.57 1.35
CA ALA A 119 13.44 6.49 2.33
C ALA A 119 12.38 6.70 3.39
N GLN A 120 11.98 5.60 4.03
CA GLN A 120 11.07 5.62 5.16
C GLN A 120 11.70 6.39 6.34
N PRO A 121 10.95 7.21 7.08
CA PRO A 121 11.43 7.82 8.31
C PRO A 121 11.84 6.76 9.34
N GLU A 122 12.88 7.03 10.13
CA GLU A 122 13.33 6.10 11.19
C GLU A 122 12.27 5.91 12.29
N ASN A 123 11.51 6.96 12.58
CA ASN A 123 10.49 6.97 13.61
C ASN A 123 9.14 7.30 12.99
N ILE A 124 8.29 6.27 12.87
CA ILE A 124 6.94 6.40 12.32
C ILE A 124 5.96 6.12 13.45
N TYR A 125 5.03 7.06 13.67
CA TYR A 125 3.89 6.81 14.56
C TYR A 125 2.96 5.79 13.89
N PRO A 126 2.69 4.63 14.52
CA PRO A 126 1.88 3.61 13.89
C PRO A 126 0.47 4.09 13.58
N SER A 127 -0.03 3.78 12.38
CA SER A 127 -1.37 4.16 11.94
C SER A 127 -2.06 3.04 11.16
N PHE A 128 -3.38 3.11 11.01
CA PHE A 128 -4.11 2.14 10.18
C PHE A 128 -3.68 2.17 8.70
N ASN A 129 -3.18 3.31 8.20
CA ASN A 129 -2.74 3.46 6.81
C ASN A 129 -1.23 3.30 6.63
N GLY A 130 -0.48 3.15 7.73
CA GLY A 130 0.97 3.24 7.72
C GLY A 130 1.49 4.61 7.27
N HIS A 131 2.78 4.65 6.94
CA HIS A 131 3.44 5.76 6.24
C HIS A 131 3.85 5.28 4.86
N SER A 132 3.37 5.96 3.82
CA SER A 132 3.56 5.55 2.43
C SER A 132 4.48 6.51 1.69
N ILE A 133 5.57 6.00 1.12
CA ILE A 133 6.39 6.73 0.15
C ILE A 133 6.12 6.19 -1.25
N GLY A 134 6.25 7.04 -2.27
CA GLY A 134 5.89 6.65 -3.63
C GLY A 134 6.89 7.09 -4.67
N ARG A 135 6.97 6.32 -5.76
CA ARG A 135 7.74 6.65 -6.95
C ARG A 135 7.01 6.22 -8.21
N TRP A 136 7.27 6.93 -9.30
CA TRP A 136 6.83 6.51 -10.63
C TRP A 136 7.83 5.52 -11.23
N ASP A 137 7.32 4.44 -11.79
CA ASP A 137 8.04 3.45 -12.59
C ASP A 137 7.36 3.33 -13.95
N GLY A 138 7.83 4.12 -14.91
CA GLY A 138 7.08 4.41 -16.13
C GLY A 138 5.76 5.11 -15.79
N GLN A 139 4.64 4.47 -16.14
CA GLN A 139 3.29 4.96 -15.82
C GLN A 139 2.70 4.35 -14.55
N ALA A 140 3.39 3.39 -13.92
CA ALA A 140 2.93 2.76 -12.69
C ALA A 140 3.37 3.58 -11.47
N LEU A 141 2.50 3.70 -10.49
CA LEU A 141 2.84 4.25 -9.18
C LEU A 141 3.20 3.08 -8.28
N VAL A 142 4.47 3.04 -7.84
CA VAL A 142 4.94 2.09 -6.84
C VAL A 142 4.92 2.77 -5.49
N VAL A 143 4.23 2.17 -4.52
CA VAL A 143 4.07 2.69 -3.16
C VAL A 143 4.65 1.69 -2.18
N ASP A 144 5.51 2.18 -1.29
CA ASP A 144 6.17 1.42 -0.23
C ASP A 144 5.62 1.91 1.11
N THR A 145 5.09 1.01 1.93
CA THR A 145 4.37 1.36 3.16
C THR A 145 4.80 0.51 4.34
N VAL A 146 5.14 1.17 5.45
CA VAL A 146 5.48 0.56 6.74
C VAL A 146 4.77 1.30 7.89
N GLY A 147 5.01 0.89 9.14
CA GLY A 147 4.48 1.60 10.31
C GLY A 147 2.97 1.41 10.48
N PHE A 148 2.48 0.22 10.11
CA PHE A 148 1.09 -0.13 10.37
C PHE A 148 0.84 -0.32 11.86
N LEU A 149 -0.36 0.08 12.30
CA LEU A 149 -0.88 -0.32 13.59
C LEU A 149 -1.31 -1.79 13.50
N GLU A 150 -0.99 -2.61 14.52
CA GLU A 150 -1.29 -4.06 14.63
C GLU A 150 -2.81 -4.35 14.73
N ARG A 151 -3.57 -3.92 13.71
CA ARG A 151 -5.03 -3.99 13.64
C ARG A 151 -5.43 -4.07 12.18
N GLY A 152 -6.37 -4.96 11.90
CA GLY A 152 -6.94 -5.15 10.57
C GLY A 152 -6.38 -6.37 9.85
N VAL A 153 -6.72 -6.46 8.57
CA VAL A 153 -6.33 -7.55 7.68
C VAL A 153 -6.06 -6.99 6.30
N PHE A 154 -4.98 -7.44 5.67
CA PHE A 154 -4.75 -7.20 4.26
C PHE A 154 -5.63 -8.12 3.40
N PRO A 155 -5.80 -7.79 2.10
CA PRO A 155 -6.41 -8.70 1.12
C PRO A 155 -5.76 -10.10 1.18
N GLY A 156 -6.55 -11.14 0.90
CA GLY A 156 -6.15 -12.53 1.16
C GLY A 156 -6.28 -12.99 2.61
N GLY A 157 -6.57 -12.08 3.55
CA GLY A 157 -6.84 -12.40 4.96
C GLY A 157 -5.62 -12.36 5.87
N VAL A 158 -4.48 -11.84 5.38
CA VAL A 158 -3.24 -11.72 6.16
C VAL A 158 -3.45 -10.73 7.31
N PRO A 159 -3.27 -11.12 8.58
CA PRO A 159 -3.32 -10.19 9.70
C PRO A 159 -2.25 -9.11 9.58
N VAL A 160 -2.61 -7.86 9.86
CA VAL A 160 -1.65 -6.75 9.89
C VAL A 160 -0.93 -6.72 11.23
N THR A 161 0.39 -6.56 11.20
CA THR A 161 1.22 -6.37 12.37
C THR A 161 2.11 -5.13 12.24
N GLU A 162 2.84 -4.79 13.30
CA GLU A 162 3.83 -3.73 13.27
C GLU A 162 5.04 -4.04 12.40
N THR A 163 5.27 -5.33 12.08
CA THR A 163 6.31 -5.79 11.16
C THR A 163 5.83 -5.94 9.72
N SER A 164 4.56 -5.59 9.44
CA SER A 164 4.03 -5.58 8.09
C SER A 164 4.71 -4.52 7.22
N HIS A 165 5.16 -4.96 6.06
CA HIS A 165 5.64 -4.13 4.96
C HIS A 165 4.78 -4.42 3.72
N LEU A 166 4.28 -3.36 3.10
CA LEU A 166 3.40 -3.45 1.94
C LEU A 166 4.02 -2.67 0.78
N THR A 167 4.27 -3.37 -0.32
CA THR A 167 4.56 -2.74 -1.62
C THR A 167 3.32 -2.86 -2.50
N GLU A 168 2.86 -1.74 -3.04
CA GLU A 168 1.76 -1.69 -4.01
C GLU A 168 2.25 -1.17 -5.34
N ARG A 169 1.78 -1.78 -6.43
CA ARG A 169 1.97 -1.26 -7.78
C ARG A 169 0.61 -0.93 -8.38
N PHE A 170 0.31 0.37 -8.44
CA PHE A 170 -0.87 0.86 -9.14
C PHE A 170 -0.57 1.04 -10.62
N SER A 171 -1.38 0.43 -11.46
CA SER A 171 -1.30 0.53 -12.92
C SER A 171 -2.63 0.99 -13.49
N TRP A 172 -2.58 1.81 -14.53
CA TRP A 172 -3.75 2.32 -15.24
C TRP A 172 -3.78 1.79 -16.66
N SER A 173 -4.92 1.25 -17.07
CA SER A 173 -5.14 0.70 -18.40
C SER A 173 -6.42 1.26 -19.03
N GLU A 174 -6.70 0.87 -20.28
CA GLU A 174 -7.84 1.34 -21.06
C GLU A 174 -7.95 2.88 -21.14
N GLY A 175 -6.79 3.55 -21.20
CA GLY A 175 -6.71 5.01 -21.25
C GLY A 175 -7.11 5.69 -19.93
N GLY A 176 -6.82 5.07 -18.78
CA GLY A 176 -7.14 5.62 -17.46
C GLY A 176 -8.58 5.31 -17.01
N LYS A 177 -9.18 4.23 -17.52
CA LYS A 177 -10.54 3.79 -17.12
C LYS A 177 -10.50 2.63 -16.13
N VAL A 178 -9.41 1.88 -16.12
CA VAL A 178 -9.23 0.73 -15.25
C VAL A 178 -7.94 0.94 -14.46
N MET A 179 -8.05 0.85 -13.14
CA MET A 179 -6.92 0.85 -12.22
C MET A 179 -6.78 -0.54 -11.60
N THR A 180 -5.58 -1.10 -11.63
CA THR A 180 -5.22 -2.33 -10.91
C THR A 180 -4.18 -2.02 -9.85
N ALA A 181 -4.24 -2.75 -8.74
CA ALA A 181 -3.27 -2.65 -7.66
C ALA A 181 -2.73 -4.05 -7.39
N ASP A 182 -1.46 -4.28 -7.75
CA ASP A 182 -0.75 -5.49 -7.35
C ASP A 182 -0.14 -5.24 -5.96
N LEU A 183 -0.30 -6.21 -5.07
CA LEU A 183 0.14 -6.12 -3.69
C LEU A 183 1.24 -7.15 -3.46
N LEU A 184 2.32 -6.74 -2.82
CA LEU A 184 3.32 -7.61 -2.22
C LEU A 184 3.34 -7.33 -0.72
N ILE A 185 3.02 -8.35 0.07
CA ILE A 185 2.91 -8.27 1.52
C ILE A 185 4.03 -9.08 2.13
N GLU A 186 4.78 -8.43 3.03
CA GLU A 186 5.86 -9.03 3.78
C GLU A 186 5.60 -8.83 5.26
N ASP A 187 5.54 -9.93 6.02
CA ASP A 187 5.39 -9.86 7.46
C ASP A 187 5.89 -11.17 8.09
N PRO A 188 7.11 -11.21 8.63
CA PRO A 188 7.70 -12.44 9.13
C PRO A 188 7.00 -13.00 10.37
N LYS A 189 6.13 -12.23 11.04
CA LYS A 189 5.32 -12.74 12.15
C LYS A 189 4.12 -13.54 11.64
N THR A 190 3.59 -13.16 10.48
CA THR A 190 2.33 -13.73 9.97
C THR A 190 2.53 -14.66 8.79
N LEU A 191 3.52 -14.40 7.95
CA LEU A 191 3.80 -15.12 6.71
C LEU A 191 5.14 -15.87 6.78
N ALA A 192 5.16 -17.09 6.24
CA ALA A 192 6.37 -17.88 6.06
C ALA A 192 7.23 -17.37 4.89
N LYS A 193 6.61 -16.67 3.92
CA LYS A 193 7.26 -16.02 2.77
C LYS A 193 6.39 -14.85 2.28
N PRO A 194 6.95 -13.88 1.54
CA PRO A 194 6.17 -12.81 0.92
C PRO A 194 4.98 -13.33 0.11
N TYR A 195 3.86 -12.62 0.18
CA TYR A 195 2.57 -12.96 -0.44
C TYR A 195 2.14 -11.92 -1.46
#